data_AF-A0A2Z6RFB2-F1
#
_entry.id   AF-A0A2Z6RFB2-F1
#
_cell.length_a   1.000
_cell.length_b   1.000
_cell.length_c   1.000
_cell.angle_alpha   90.00
_cell.angle_beta   90.00
_cell.angle_gamma   90.00
#
_symmetry.space_group_name_H-M   'P 1'
#
loop_
_entity.id
_entity.type
_entity.pdbx_description
1 polymer ?
#
loop_
_entity_poly.entity_id
_entity_poly.type
_entity_poly.pdbx_seq_one_letter_code
_entity_poly.pdbx_strand_id
1 'polypeptide(L)'
;MILPSIISNVQFYASSKFFPSSTKGECLAILTALIICPPNSKIDIFTDSKSAICTFTTAIQNYLLARRFNKINNYHIWVAIKHIIQSLHLSVNLTKVKAHSGNEFNDAADLLAKCGNISNKWININYKAIPINITSIWDPRNTAISLDRTIWKATKIITNYRTNFQFLSEKSLSDIHHFAKTDLIDWKYTIQWFHFNPSD
;
A
#
# COMPACT_ATOMS: atom_id res chain seq x y z
N MET A 1 5.22 31.06 -29.07
CA MET A 1 4.32 29.88 -29.14
C MET A 1 5.20 28.67 -29.38
N ILE A 2 5.60 27.98 -28.32
CA ILE A 2 6.37 26.73 -28.40
C ILE A 2 5.56 25.72 -27.60
N LEU A 3 4.88 24.82 -28.31
CA LEU A 3 4.35 23.61 -27.69
C LEU A 3 5.57 22.75 -27.32
N PRO A 4 5.80 22.40 -26.04
CA PRO A 4 6.84 21.46 -25.71
C PRO A 4 6.32 20.07 -26.10
N SER A 5 6.74 19.62 -27.27
CA SER A 5 6.79 18.22 -27.63
C SER A 5 7.82 17.51 -26.74
N ILE A 6 7.44 17.08 -25.53
CA ILE A 6 7.97 15.92 -24.78
C ILE A 6 6.91 15.56 -23.73
N ILE A 7 6.05 14.58 -24.02
CA ILE A 7 5.49 13.73 -22.96
C ILE A 7 6.03 12.35 -23.28
N SER A 8 7.27 12.08 -22.86
CA SER A 8 7.72 10.70 -22.70
C SER A 8 6.75 10.01 -21.75
N ASN A 9 6.24 8.82 -22.08
CA ASN A 9 5.46 8.01 -21.14
C ASN A 9 6.33 7.67 -19.92
N VAL A 10 6.28 8.52 -18.89
CA VAL A 10 7.01 8.30 -17.64
C VAL A 10 6.30 7.20 -16.87
N GLN A 11 7.00 6.09 -16.67
CA GLN A 11 6.50 4.94 -15.92
C GLN A 11 7.33 4.76 -14.66
N PHE A 12 6.67 4.41 -13.56
CA PHE A 12 7.30 4.13 -12.29
C PHE A 12 6.64 2.93 -11.64
N TYR A 13 7.45 2.03 -11.08
CA TYR A 13 6.99 0.91 -10.27
C TYR A 13 7.98 0.68 -9.12
N ALA A 14 7.44 0.36 -7.95
CA ALA A 14 8.21 0.02 -6.78
C ALA A 14 7.35 -0.82 -5.82
N SER A 15 8.02 -1.58 -4.97
CA SER A 15 7.40 -2.36 -3.92
C SER A 15 7.06 -1.49 -2.70
N SER A 16 6.29 -2.05 -1.78
CA SER A 16 6.01 -1.44 -0.47
C SER A 16 6.63 -2.28 0.64
N LYS A 17 7.30 -1.64 1.58
CA LYS A 17 7.90 -2.33 2.72
C LYS A 17 6.87 -2.53 3.85
N PHE A 18 6.90 -3.73 4.41
CA PHE A 18 6.10 -4.20 5.54
C PHE A 18 4.58 -4.14 5.29
N PHE A 19 3.83 -5.04 5.92
CA PHE A 19 2.37 -5.01 5.91
C PHE A 19 1.73 -4.83 4.50
N PRO A 20 2.11 -5.64 3.49
CA PRO A 20 1.64 -5.47 2.12
C PRO A 20 0.11 -5.60 2.05
N SER A 21 -0.52 -4.77 1.23
CA SER A 21 -1.94 -4.87 0.87
C SER A 21 -2.19 -4.15 -0.45
N SER A 22 -3.19 -4.59 -1.22
CA SER A 22 -3.59 -3.92 -2.47
C SER A 22 -3.87 -2.43 -2.23
N THR A 23 -4.65 -2.12 -1.18
CA THR A 23 -4.97 -0.73 -0.80
C THR A 23 -3.74 0.13 -0.53
N LYS A 24 -2.65 -0.43 0.00
CA LYS A 24 -1.40 0.31 0.24
C LYS A 24 -0.71 0.66 -1.08
N GLY A 25 -0.68 -0.29 -2.03
CA GLY A 25 -0.18 -0.05 -3.38
C GLY A 25 -0.95 1.07 -4.08
N GLU A 26 -2.28 1.03 -4.01
CA GLU A 26 -3.15 2.08 -4.58
C GLU A 26 -2.88 3.47 -3.97
N CYS A 27 -2.73 3.55 -2.64
CA CYS A 27 -2.41 4.81 -1.96
C CYS A 27 -1.03 5.36 -2.38
N LEU A 28 -0.03 4.47 -2.48
CA LEU A 28 1.32 4.85 -2.90
C LEU A 28 1.35 5.31 -4.36
N ALA A 29 0.58 4.67 -5.24
CA ALA A 29 0.45 5.08 -6.64
C ALA A 29 -0.07 6.52 -6.75
N ILE A 30 -1.12 6.86 -5.98
CA ILE A 30 -1.64 8.24 -5.91
C ILE A 30 -0.55 9.20 -5.40
N LEU A 31 0.14 8.85 -4.31
CA LEU A 31 1.20 9.69 -3.76
C LEU A 31 2.31 9.97 -4.78
N THR A 32 2.81 8.93 -5.46
CA THR A 32 3.90 9.08 -6.45
C THR A 32 3.47 9.87 -7.67
N ALA A 33 2.22 9.72 -8.11
CA ALA A 33 1.67 10.52 -9.20
C ALA A 33 1.61 12.02 -8.83
N LEU A 34 1.23 12.36 -7.60
CA LEU A 34 1.14 13.75 -7.16
C LEU A 34 2.50 14.42 -6.96
N ILE A 35 3.53 13.68 -6.55
CA ILE A 35 4.88 14.23 -6.28
C ILE A 35 5.53 14.79 -7.56
N ILE A 36 5.25 14.19 -8.72
CA ILE A 36 5.84 14.62 -10.00
C ILE A 36 5.06 15.78 -10.64
N CYS A 37 3.91 16.16 -10.09
CA CYS A 37 3.09 17.21 -10.67
C CYS A 37 3.65 18.61 -10.36
N PRO A 38 3.54 19.57 -11.30
CA PRO A 38 3.95 20.94 -11.07
C PRO A 38 3.00 21.64 -10.07
N PRO A 39 3.48 22.66 -9.35
CA PRO A 39 2.65 23.42 -8.41
C PRO A 39 1.52 24.18 -9.13
N ASN A 40 0.43 24.45 -8.41
CA ASN A 40 -0.78 25.13 -8.87
C ASN A 40 -1.48 24.43 -10.06
N SER A 41 -1.29 23.11 -10.21
CA SER A 41 -1.89 22.35 -11.31
C SER A 41 -3.21 21.68 -10.91
N LYS A 42 -4.07 21.48 -11.91
CA LYS A 42 -5.27 20.65 -11.79
C LYS A 42 -4.94 19.25 -12.29
N ILE A 43 -5.22 18.25 -11.47
CA ILE A 43 -4.84 16.86 -11.69
C ILE A 43 -6.10 15.99 -11.63
N ASP A 44 -6.37 15.29 -12.72
CA ASP A 44 -7.41 14.28 -12.80
C ASP A 44 -6.75 12.88 -12.77
N ILE A 45 -6.98 12.12 -11.71
CA ILE A 45 -6.47 10.76 -11.54
C ILE A 45 -7.59 9.77 -11.85
N PHE A 46 -7.35 8.88 -12.81
CA PHE A 46 -8.24 7.79 -13.15
C PHE A 46 -7.77 6.52 -12.44
N THR A 47 -8.62 5.92 -11.62
CA THR A 47 -8.27 4.70 -10.86
C THR A 47 -9.46 3.76 -10.76
N ASP A 48 -9.21 2.46 -10.76
CA ASP A 48 -10.21 1.44 -10.52
C ASP A 48 -10.42 1.16 -9.01
N SER A 49 -9.64 1.77 -8.12
CA SER A 49 -9.80 1.57 -6.67
C SER A 49 -10.93 2.42 -6.09
N LYS A 50 -12.08 1.79 -5.84
CA LYS A 50 -13.19 2.44 -5.12
C LYS A 50 -12.80 2.78 -3.67
N SER A 51 -11.97 1.96 -3.03
CA SER A 51 -11.49 2.20 -1.66
C SER A 51 -10.60 3.43 -1.58
N ALA A 52 -9.70 3.62 -2.55
CA ALA A 52 -8.82 4.79 -2.60
C ALA A 52 -9.63 6.07 -2.82
N ILE A 53 -10.60 6.05 -3.74
CA ILE A 53 -11.50 7.18 -4.00
C ILE A 53 -12.30 7.55 -2.74
N CYS A 54 -12.96 6.58 -2.11
CA CYS A 54 -13.75 6.80 -0.90
C CYS A 54 -12.90 7.39 0.24
N THR A 55 -11.69 6.86 0.42
CA THR A 55 -10.77 7.34 1.46
C THR A 55 -10.26 8.74 1.13
N PHE A 56 -9.93 9.04 -0.11
CA PHE A 56 -9.52 10.37 -0.55
C PHE A 56 -10.62 11.40 -0.31
N THR A 57 -11.84 11.13 -0.75
CA THR A 57 -12.99 12.02 -0.53
C THR A 57 -13.25 12.24 0.96
N THR A 58 -13.24 11.18 1.76
CA THR A 58 -13.51 11.31 3.19
C THR A 58 -12.37 12.03 3.92
N ALA A 59 -11.12 11.62 3.68
CA ALA A 59 -9.97 12.07 4.46
C ALA A 59 -9.44 13.45 4.04
N ILE A 60 -9.48 13.74 2.74
CA ILE A 60 -8.90 14.94 2.15
C ILE A 60 -9.98 15.99 1.86
N GLN A 61 -11.03 15.63 1.12
CA GLN A 61 -12.05 16.60 0.68
C GLN A 61 -13.02 16.98 1.82
N ASN A 62 -13.47 16.01 2.62
CA ASN A 62 -14.43 16.24 3.71
C ASN A 62 -13.79 16.62 5.05
N TYR A 63 -12.47 16.91 5.06
CA TYR A 63 -11.71 17.36 6.24
C TYR A 63 -12.02 16.61 7.54
N LEU A 64 -11.58 15.35 7.63
CA LEU A 64 -11.75 14.57 8.87
C LEU A 64 -11.00 15.19 10.06
N LEU A 65 -11.64 15.11 11.24
CA LEU A 65 -10.99 15.36 12.52
C LEU A 65 -9.74 14.47 12.68
N ALA A 66 -8.64 15.05 13.20
CA ALA A 66 -7.35 14.36 13.35
C ALA A 66 -7.44 12.98 14.02
N ARG A 67 -8.29 12.86 15.06
CA ARG A 67 -8.53 11.58 15.75
C ARG A 67 -9.14 10.49 14.84
N ARG A 68 -10.05 10.86 13.94
CA ARG A 68 -10.66 9.92 12.98
C ARG A 68 -9.68 9.61 11.84
N PHE A 69 -8.90 10.62 11.42
CA PHE A 69 -7.88 10.47 10.39
C PHE A 69 -6.82 9.41 10.77
N ASN A 70 -6.36 9.40 12.01
CA ASN A 70 -5.37 8.43 12.51
C ASN A 70 -5.89 6.98 12.59
N LYS A 71 -7.21 6.75 12.45
CA LYS A 71 -7.81 5.41 12.44
C LYS A 71 -7.89 4.81 11.03
N ILE A 72 -7.62 5.59 10.00
CA ILE A 72 -7.65 5.15 8.61
C ILE A 72 -6.45 4.24 8.36
N ASN A 73 -6.65 3.17 7.62
CA ASN A 73 -5.53 2.34 7.16
C ASN A 73 -4.63 3.17 6.24
N ASN A 74 -3.32 2.96 6.31
CA ASN A 74 -2.32 3.70 5.56
C ASN A 74 -2.34 5.22 5.85
N TYR A 75 -2.77 5.66 7.06
CA TYR A 75 -2.93 7.09 7.38
C TYR A 75 -1.68 7.92 7.06
N HIS A 76 -0.48 7.42 7.35
CA HIS A 76 0.80 8.09 7.04
C HIS A 76 0.95 8.45 5.55
N ILE A 77 0.53 7.57 4.63
CA ILE A 77 0.50 7.86 3.18
C ILE A 77 -0.51 8.96 2.89
N TRP A 78 -1.69 8.92 3.52
CA TRP A 78 -2.71 9.95 3.35
C TRP A 78 -2.29 11.32 3.92
N VAL A 79 -1.53 11.36 5.02
CA VAL A 79 -0.94 12.62 5.51
C VAL A 79 0.08 13.14 4.49
N ALA A 80 0.92 12.27 3.93
CA ALA A 80 1.87 12.66 2.87
C ALA A 80 1.14 13.25 1.65
N ILE A 81 0.08 12.58 1.18
CA ILE A 81 -0.76 13.05 0.07
C ILE A 81 -1.34 14.43 0.41
N LYS A 82 -1.93 14.59 1.60
CA LYS A 82 -2.49 15.87 2.05
C LYS A 82 -1.44 16.98 2.05
N HIS A 83 -0.25 16.68 2.59
CA HIS A 83 0.85 17.61 2.66
C HIS A 83 1.30 18.05 1.26
N ILE A 84 1.51 17.12 0.33
CA ILE A 84 1.89 17.42 -1.06
C ILE A 84 0.83 18.29 -1.75
N ILE A 85 -0.45 17.93 -1.64
CA ILE A 85 -1.55 18.73 -2.23
C ILE A 85 -1.54 20.16 -1.70
N GLN A 86 -1.34 20.34 -0.40
CA GLN A 86 -1.31 21.66 0.23
C GLN A 86 -0.05 22.45 -0.16
N SER A 87 1.13 21.82 -0.12
CA SER A 87 2.41 22.45 -0.43
C SER A 87 2.56 22.83 -1.90
N LEU A 88 1.96 22.05 -2.81
CA LEU A 88 1.99 22.31 -4.24
C LEU A 88 0.71 23.02 -4.74
N HIS A 89 -0.24 23.37 -3.86
CA HIS A 89 -1.52 24.00 -4.22
C HIS A 89 -2.28 23.27 -5.34
N LEU A 90 -2.36 21.95 -5.24
CA LEU A 90 -2.95 21.10 -6.29
C LEU A 90 -4.47 21.05 -6.18
N SER A 91 -5.15 21.11 -7.33
CA SER A 91 -6.58 20.78 -7.44
C SER A 91 -6.71 19.36 -7.94
N VAL A 92 -7.01 18.42 -7.05
CA VAL A 92 -7.00 16.98 -7.36
C VAL A 92 -8.41 16.40 -7.40
N ASN A 93 -8.73 15.68 -8.46
CA ASN A 93 -9.98 14.95 -8.63
C ASN A 93 -9.69 13.48 -8.99
N LEU A 94 -10.42 12.56 -8.36
CA LEU A 94 -10.27 11.13 -8.61
C LEU A 94 -11.54 10.60 -9.28
N THR A 95 -11.38 9.98 -10.44
CA THR A 95 -12.48 9.40 -11.22
C THR A 95 -12.38 7.88 -11.25
N LYS A 96 -13.48 7.20 -10.95
CA LYS A 96 -13.55 5.74 -11.01
C LYS A 96 -13.58 5.29 -12.47
N VAL A 97 -12.64 4.43 -12.86
CA VAL A 97 -12.69 3.68 -14.12
C VAL A 97 -13.11 2.24 -13.87
N LYS A 98 -13.68 1.58 -14.88
CA LYS A 98 -14.07 0.17 -14.77
C LYS A 98 -12.81 -0.70 -14.87
N ALA A 99 -12.64 -1.62 -13.93
CA ALA A 99 -11.55 -2.60 -14.01
C ALA A 99 -11.78 -3.50 -15.22
N HIS A 100 -10.69 -3.88 -15.90
CA HIS A 100 -10.71 -4.81 -17.04
C HIS A 100 -11.66 -4.41 -18.18
N SER A 101 -11.80 -3.11 -18.44
CA SER A 101 -12.60 -2.59 -19.55
C SER A 101 -11.79 -2.34 -20.83
N GLY A 102 -10.55 -2.85 -20.92
CA GLY A 102 -9.64 -2.61 -22.04
C GLY A 102 -9.14 -1.16 -22.12
N ASN A 103 -8.99 -0.49 -20.97
CA ASN A 103 -8.39 0.85 -20.94
C ASN A 103 -6.87 0.71 -20.89
N GLU A 104 -6.20 1.10 -21.97
CA GLU A 104 -4.75 0.93 -22.15
C GLU A 104 -3.92 1.47 -20.97
N PHE A 105 -4.27 2.63 -20.42
CA PHE A 105 -3.53 3.24 -19.31
C PHE A 105 -3.79 2.54 -17.98
N ASN A 106 -5.02 2.07 -17.76
CA ASN A 106 -5.34 1.29 -16.55
C ASN A 106 -4.67 -0.09 -16.60
N ASP A 107 -4.70 -0.75 -17.75
CA ASP A 107 -4.06 -2.05 -17.94
C ASP A 107 -2.52 -1.93 -17.82
N ALA A 108 -1.93 -0.83 -18.31
CA ALA A 108 -0.52 -0.51 -18.07
C ALA A 108 -0.21 -0.28 -16.58
N ALA A 109 -1.09 0.43 -15.85
CA ALA A 109 -0.93 0.63 -14.41
C ALA A 109 -1.00 -0.69 -13.63
N ASP A 110 -1.91 -1.60 -14.00
CA ASP A 110 -2.02 -2.93 -13.41
C ASP A 110 -0.77 -3.78 -13.67
N LEU A 111 -0.19 -3.70 -14.88
CA LEU A 111 1.07 -4.34 -15.20
C LEU A 111 2.22 -3.78 -14.35
N LEU A 112 2.32 -2.45 -14.22
CA LEU A 112 3.33 -1.81 -13.37
C LEU A 112 3.17 -2.18 -11.90
N ALA A 113 1.94 -2.33 -11.40
CA ALA A 113 1.68 -2.80 -10.04
C ALA A 113 2.19 -4.24 -9.82
N LYS A 114 1.98 -5.14 -10.80
CA LYS A 114 2.53 -6.51 -10.77
C LYS A 114 4.07 -6.50 -10.77
N CYS A 115 4.69 -5.67 -11.61
CA CYS A 115 6.15 -5.49 -11.60
C CYS A 115 6.65 -4.93 -10.26
N GLY A 116 5.94 -3.97 -9.68
CA GLY A 116 6.23 -3.40 -8.36
C GLY A 116 6.22 -4.43 -7.25
N ASN A 117 5.30 -5.40 -7.29
CA ASN A 117 5.19 -6.45 -6.28
C ASN A 117 6.47 -7.32 -6.19
N ILE A 118 7.14 -7.56 -7.32
CA ILE A 118 8.35 -8.40 -7.41
C ILE A 118 9.63 -7.54 -7.34
N SER A 119 9.49 -6.22 -7.36
CA SER A 119 10.62 -5.29 -7.39
C SER A 119 11.43 -5.30 -6.08
N ASN A 120 12.74 -5.20 -6.22
CA ASN A 120 13.67 -4.99 -5.09
C ASN A 120 13.76 -3.52 -4.63
N LYS A 121 13.19 -2.59 -5.40
CA LYS A 121 13.09 -1.18 -5.04
C LYS A 121 11.79 -0.97 -4.30
N TRP A 122 11.83 -0.28 -3.16
CA TRP A 122 10.63 0.04 -2.39
C TRP A 122 10.49 1.54 -2.13
N ILE A 123 9.24 1.98 -1.95
CA ILE A 123 8.94 3.34 -1.52
C ILE A 123 9.10 3.41 0.00
N ASN A 124 9.89 4.36 0.47
CA ASN A 124 10.02 4.68 1.89
C ASN A 124 9.58 6.11 2.14
N ILE A 125 8.59 6.29 3.01
CA ILE A 125 8.08 7.61 3.39
C ILE A 125 8.78 8.05 4.67
N ASN A 126 9.54 9.14 4.60
CA ASN A 126 10.14 9.73 5.79
C ASN A 126 9.07 10.46 6.61
N TYR A 127 8.53 9.77 7.62
CA TYR A 127 7.50 10.32 8.51
C TYR A 127 7.96 11.55 9.31
N LYS A 128 9.27 11.76 9.49
CA LYS A 128 9.80 12.96 10.15
C LYS A 128 9.70 14.22 9.28
N ALA A 129 9.62 14.05 7.97
CA ALA A 129 9.52 15.14 7.01
C ALA A 129 8.06 15.57 6.74
N ILE A 130 7.09 14.93 7.38
CA ILE A 130 5.66 15.17 7.17
C ILE A 130 5.07 15.69 8.48
N PRO A 131 4.14 16.66 8.44
CA PRO A 131 3.45 17.18 9.63
C PRO A 131 2.45 16.15 10.20
N ILE A 132 2.96 15.05 10.76
CA ILE A 132 2.18 14.01 11.41
C ILE A 132 2.17 14.27 12.92
N ASN A 133 0.98 14.48 13.49
CA ASN A 133 0.83 14.78 14.92
C ASN A 133 1.17 13.59 15.83
N ILE A 134 0.89 12.35 15.39
CA ILE A 134 1.15 11.13 16.17
C ILE A 134 1.56 10.03 15.19
N THR A 135 2.75 9.48 15.40
CA THR A 135 3.25 8.34 14.62
C THR A 135 3.50 7.16 15.55
N SER A 136 2.83 6.03 15.30
CA SER A 136 3.11 4.80 16.03
C SER A 136 4.24 4.05 15.35
N ILE A 137 5.36 3.88 16.07
CA ILE A 137 6.55 3.18 15.59
C ILE A 137 6.70 1.89 16.40
N TRP A 138 6.87 0.77 15.70
CA TRP A 138 7.29 -0.48 16.30
C TRP A 138 8.79 -0.67 16.05
N ASP A 139 9.56 -0.71 17.12
CA ASP A 139 11.02 -0.76 17.00
C ASP A 139 11.67 -1.91 17.80
N PRO A 140 11.56 -3.15 17.30
CA PRO A 140 12.09 -4.31 18.03
C PRO A 140 13.62 -4.42 17.98
N ARG A 141 14.29 -3.76 17.01
CA ARG A 141 15.73 -3.92 16.72
C ARG A 141 16.38 -2.67 16.11
N ASN A 142 15.94 -1.48 16.51
CA ASN A 142 16.38 -0.20 15.92
C ASN A 142 16.10 -0.10 14.40
N THR A 143 15.02 -0.74 13.96
CA THR A 143 14.51 -0.75 12.57
C THR A 143 13.43 0.31 12.33
N ALA A 144 12.87 0.90 13.39
CA ALA A 144 11.86 1.97 13.35
C ALA A 144 10.73 1.75 12.32
N ILE A 145 9.92 0.70 12.51
CA ILE A 145 8.85 0.33 11.58
C ILE A 145 7.61 1.18 11.86
N SER A 146 7.24 2.07 10.95
CA SER A 146 6.00 2.84 11.05
C SER A 146 4.79 1.93 10.87
N LEU A 147 3.87 1.93 11.84
CA LEU A 147 2.63 1.16 11.74
C LEU A 147 1.65 1.85 10.79
N ASP A 148 1.24 1.13 9.75
CA ASP A 148 0.29 1.61 8.74
C ASP A 148 -1.18 1.35 9.10
N ARG A 149 -1.44 0.90 10.31
CA ARG A 149 -2.77 0.48 10.78
C ARG A 149 -2.92 0.79 12.26
N THR A 150 -4.13 0.59 12.79
CA THR A 150 -4.37 0.72 14.23
C THR A 150 -3.41 -0.19 15.01
N ILE A 151 -2.95 0.31 16.17
CA ILE A 151 -1.99 -0.41 17.03
C ILE A 151 -2.45 -1.85 17.28
N TRP A 152 -3.73 -2.04 17.61
CA TRP A 152 -4.29 -3.36 17.86
C TRP A 152 -4.21 -4.32 16.65
N LYS A 153 -4.47 -3.84 15.43
CA LYS A 153 -4.34 -4.67 14.22
C LYS A 153 -2.87 -5.00 13.94
N ALA A 154 -1.97 -4.04 14.17
CA ALA A 154 -0.54 -4.27 14.02
C ALA A 154 -0.03 -5.29 15.05
N THR A 155 -0.37 -5.13 16.33
CA THR A 155 0.05 -6.06 17.38
C THR A 155 -0.51 -7.45 17.14
N LYS A 156 -1.79 -7.60 16.76
CA LYS A 156 -2.36 -8.90 16.42
C LYS A 156 -1.59 -9.59 15.29
N ILE A 157 -1.25 -8.86 14.24
CA ILE A 157 -0.46 -9.40 13.12
C ILE A 157 0.93 -9.81 13.58
N ILE A 158 1.62 -8.94 14.31
CA ILE A 158 2.97 -9.20 14.83
C ILE A 158 2.96 -10.44 15.75
N THR A 159 1.98 -10.53 16.66
CA THR A 159 1.82 -11.68 17.54
C THR A 159 1.56 -12.94 16.74
N ASN A 160 0.62 -12.92 15.79
CA ASN A 160 0.35 -14.08 14.94
C ASN A 160 1.60 -14.52 14.16
N TYR A 161 2.35 -13.59 13.57
CA TYR A 161 3.61 -13.92 12.89
C TYR A 161 4.63 -14.52 13.85
N ARG A 162 4.78 -13.97 15.06
CA ARG A 162 5.70 -14.52 16.07
C ARG A 162 5.28 -15.91 16.52
N THR A 163 4.02 -16.12 16.83
CA THR A 163 3.48 -17.43 17.23
C THR A 163 3.65 -18.44 16.10
N ASN A 164 3.31 -18.08 14.86
CA ASN A 164 3.50 -18.96 13.70
C ASN A 164 4.97 -19.26 13.45
N PHE A 165 5.85 -18.26 13.55
CA PHE A 165 7.28 -18.47 13.39
C PHE A 165 7.84 -19.38 14.48
N GLN A 166 7.44 -19.17 15.73
CA GLN A 166 7.85 -20.01 16.85
C GLN A 166 7.36 -21.45 16.66
N PHE A 167 6.10 -21.63 16.30
CA PHE A 167 5.51 -22.92 15.95
C PHE A 167 6.30 -23.60 14.83
N LEU A 168 6.54 -22.92 13.71
CA LEU A 168 7.32 -23.47 12.58
C LEU A 168 8.79 -23.73 12.92
N SER A 169 9.34 -23.06 13.94
CA SER A 169 10.72 -23.25 14.39
C SER A 169 10.90 -24.40 15.37
N GLU A 170 9.81 -25.06 15.78
CA GLU A 170 9.87 -26.26 16.61
C GLU A 170 10.60 -27.39 15.89
N LYS A 171 11.49 -28.10 16.61
CA LYS A 171 12.32 -29.18 16.02
C LYS A 171 11.49 -30.30 15.40
N SER A 172 10.29 -30.54 15.95
CA SER A 172 9.34 -31.54 15.45
C SER A 172 8.78 -31.22 14.07
N LEU A 173 8.92 -29.99 13.56
CA LEU A 173 8.41 -29.54 12.26
C LEU A 173 9.54 -29.19 11.28
N SER A 174 10.75 -29.70 11.53
CA SER A 174 11.94 -29.46 10.70
C SER A 174 11.75 -29.88 9.24
N ASP A 175 11.03 -30.98 8.98
CA ASP A 175 10.70 -31.42 7.62
C ASP A 175 9.77 -30.44 6.90
N ILE A 176 8.74 -29.93 7.59
CA ILE A 176 7.83 -28.92 7.03
C ILE A 176 8.60 -27.62 6.73
N HIS A 177 9.54 -27.23 7.59
CA HIS A 177 10.39 -26.07 7.36
C HIS A 177 11.33 -26.25 6.15
N HIS A 178 11.85 -27.46 5.96
CA HIS A 178 12.63 -27.81 4.77
C HIS A 178 11.76 -27.69 3.51
N PHE A 179 10.60 -28.35 3.48
CA PHE A 179 9.70 -28.34 2.33
C PHE A 179 9.11 -26.96 2.01
N ALA A 180 8.85 -26.13 3.03
CA ALA A 180 8.40 -24.77 2.87
C ALA A 180 9.46 -23.87 2.22
N LYS A 181 10.75 -24.10 2.51
CA LYS A 181 11.86 -23.32 1.93
C LYS A 181 12.19 -23.73 0.50
N THR A 182 11.89 -24.97 0.13
CA THR A 182 12.13 -25.50 -1.22
C THR A 182 10.92 -25.31 -2.15
N ASP A 183 9.90 -24.54 -1.75
CA ASP A 183 8.64 -24.35 -2.48
C ASP A 183 7.94 -25.68 -2.85
N LEU A 184 8.15 -26.74 -2.07
CA LEU A 184 7.52 -28.05 -2.29
C LEU A 184 6.11 -28.13 -1.69
N ILE A 185 5.73 -27.17 -0.84
CA ILE A 185 4.39 -27.08 -0.26
C ILE A 185 3.54 -26.12 -1.10
N ASP A 186 2.52 -26.67 -1.77
CA ASP A 186 1.46 -25.86 -2.35
C ASP A 186 0.49 -25.41 -1.25
N TRP A 187 0.78 -24.25 -0.66
CA TRP A 187 -0.02 -23.67 0.41
C TRP A 187 -1.49 -23.45 0.04
N LYS A 188 -1.82 -23.27 -1.25
CA LYS A 188 -3.21 -23.10 -1.69
C LYS A 188 -4.00 -24.39 -1.46
N TYR A 189 -3.48 -25.54 -1.91
CA TYR A 189 -4.12 -26.83 -1.69
C TYR A 189 -4.02 -27.29 -0.24
N THR A 190 -2.91 -27.00 0.45
CA THR A 190 -2.76 -27.31 1.88
C THR A 190 -3.84 -26.63 2.72
N ILE A 191 -4.12 -25.34 2.47
CA ILE A 191 -5.18 -24.59 3.16
C ILE A 191 -6.56 -25.14 2.82
N GLN A 192 -6.81 -25.48 1.55
CA GLN A 192 -8.08 -26.11 1.14
C GLN A 192 -8.30 -27.45 1.85
N TRP A 193 -7.25 -28.26 2.01
CA TRP A 193 -7.31 -29.53 2.75
C TRP A 193 -7.57 -29.34 4.24
N PHE A 194 -6.91 -28.37 4.89
CA PHE A 194 -7.17 -28.07 6.31
C PHE A 194 -8.58 -27.57 6.58
N HIS A 195 -9.20 -26.93 5.60
CA HIS A 195 -10.59 -26.47 5.67
C HIS A 195 -11.59 -27.46 5.04
N PHE A 196 -11.11 -28.58 4.50
CA PHE A 196 -11.96 -29.62 3.96
C PHE A 196 -12.57 -30.41 5.12
N ASN A 197 -13.88 -30.26 5.28
CA ASN A 197 -14.66 -31.01 6.23
C ASN A 197 -15.42 -32.09 5.46
N PRO A 198 -15.11 -33.38 5.63
CA PRO A 198 -15.75 -34.46 4.86
C PRO A 198 -17.23 -34.70 5.23
N SER A 199 -17.79 -33.84 6.09
CA SER A 199 -19.13 -33.96 6.67
C SER A 199 -20.08 -32.84 6.21
N ASP A 200 -19.61 -31.92 5.38
CA ASP A 200 -20.40 -30.92 4.65
C ASP A 200 -20.58 -31.37 3.19
#